data_AF-A1IKE2-F1
#
_entry.id   AF-A1IKE2-F1
#
_cell.length_a   1.000
_cell.length_b   1.000
_cell.length_c   1.000
_cell.angle_alpha   90.00
_cell.angle_beta   90.00
_cell.angle_gamma   90.00
#
_symmetry.space_group_name_H-M   'P 1'
#
loop_
_entity.id
_entity.type
_entity.pdbx_description
1 polymer ?
#
loop_
_entity_poly.entity_id
_entity_poly.type
_entity_poly.pdbx_seq_one_letter_code
_entity_poly.pdbx_strand_id
1 'polypeptide(L)'
;LGVTDARYINALKIFLTAVTPLEYYAYRGFAHVGRQFTGAGARVACQMQSIDELRHNQTETHALSHYNKYFNGLHSPKHMFDRVWYLSVPKSFFEDAYASGPFEFLTAVSFSFEYVLTNLLFVPFMSGAAHNGDMSTVTFGFSAQSDESRHMTLG
;
A
#
# COMPACT_ATOMS: atom_id res chain seq x y z
N LEU A 1 -11.44 -11.00 -18.79
CA LEU A 1 -11.07 -9.79 -18.03
C LEU A 1 -11.23 -8.60 -18.97
N GLY A 2 -12.24 -7.76 -18.73
CA GLY A 2 -12.68 -6.70 -19.66
C GLY A 2 -11.83 -5.42 -19.65
N VAL A 3 -10.52 -5.55 -19.44
CA VAL A 3 -9.59 -4.41 -19.45
C VAL A 3 -9.31 -3.96 -20.89
N THR A 4 -8.91 -2.71 -21.07
CA THR A 4 -8.66 -2.09 -22.39
C THR A 4 -7.64 -2.83 -23.23
N ASP A 5 -6.50 -3.23 -22.64
CA ASP A 5 -5.39 -3.92 -23.30
C ASP A 5 -4.56 -4.71 -22.28
N ALA A 6 -3.99 -5.85 -22.68
CA ALA A 6 -3.16 -6.68 -21.79
C ALA A 6 -1.89 -5.95 -21.29
N ARG A 7 -1.43 -4.89 -21.98
CA ARG A 7 -0.34 -4.01 -21.53
C ARG A 7 -0.64 -3.32 -20.20
N TYR A 8 -1.90 -2.99 -19.92
CA TYR A 8 -2.32 -2.40 -18.64
C TYR A 8 -1.95 -3.29 -17.45
N ILE A 9 -1.96 -4.62 -17.63
CA ILE A 9 -1.63 -5.57 -16.56
C ILE A 9 -0.19 -5.39 -16.04
N ASN A 10 0.72 -4.78 -16.81
CA ASN A 10 2.05 -4.47 -16.29
C ASN A 10 2.01 -3.45 -15.13
N ALA A 11 1.03 -2.54 -15.11
CA ALA A 11 0.80 -1.66 -13.96
C ALA A 11 0.41 -2.47 -12.72
N LEU A 12 -0.49 -3.47 -12.88
CA LEU A 12 -0.90 -4.35 -11.78
C LEU A 12 0.24 -5.24 -11.27
N LYS A 13 1.18 -5.64 -12.14
CA LYS A 13 2.39 -6.35 -11.73
C LYS A 13 3.24 -5.47 -10.82
N ILE A 14 3.47 -4.22 -11.20
CA ILE A 14 4.21 -3.26 -10.36
C ILE A 14 3.45 -3.06 -9.05
N PHE A 15 2.14 -2.80 -9.10
CA PHE A 15 1.34 -2.58 -7.90
C PHE A 15 1.46 -3.75 -6.91
N LEU A 16 1.18 -4.98 -7.35
CA LEU A 16 1.22 -6.17 -6.48
C LEU A 16 2.63 -6.49 -5.94
N THR A 17 3.66 -6.22 -6.74
CA THR A 17 5.03 -6.58 -6.38
C THR A 17 5.77 -5.47 -5.65
N ALA A 18 5.37 -4.20 -5.79
CA ALA A 18 6.07 -3.03 -5.27
C ALA A 18 5.28 -2.24 -4.22
N VAL A 19 3.96 -2.10 -4.39
CA VAL A 19 3.10 -1.27 -3.52
C VAL A 19 2.44 -2.12 -2.45
N THR A 20 1.78 -3.23 -2.82
CA THR A 20 1.11 -4.12 -1.86
C THR A 20 2.02 -4.61 -0.71
N PRO A 21 3.31 -4.90 -0.92
CA PRO A 21 4.21 -5.21 0.19
C PRO A 21 4.42 -4.04 1.16
N LEU A 22 4.35 -2.79 0.71
CA LEU A 22 4.47 -1.59 1.55
C LEU A 22 3.33 -1.49 2.54
N GLU A 23 2.10 -1.84 2.13
CA GLU A 23 0.96 -1.94 3.06
C GLU A 23 1.26 -2.90 4.21
N TYR A 24 1.97 -3.99 3.93
CA TYR A 24 2.39 -4.92 4.98
C TYR A 24 3.51 -4.36 5.88
N TYR A 25 4.42 -3.55 5.34
CA TYR A 25 5.41 -2.81 6.14
C TYR A 25 4.75 -1.75 7.01
N ALA A 26 3.81 -0.98 6.46
CA ALA A 26 3.04 0.03 7.17
C ALA A 26 2.22 -0.61 8.30
N TYR A 27 1.50 -1.71 8.04
CA TYR A 27 0.84 -2.52 9.07
C TYR A 27 1.76 -2.81 10.25
N ARG A 28 2.94 -3.37 9.98
CA ARG A 28 3.92 -3.74 11.02
C ARG A 28 4.51 -2.51 11.71
N GLY A 29 4.77 -1.44 10.98
CA GLY A 29 5.33 -0.20 11.50
C GLY A 29 4.36 0.48 12.46
N PHE A 30 3.12 0.67 12.03
CA PHE A 30 2.04 1.22 12.85
C PHE A 30 1.70 0.35 14.07
N ALA A 31 1.74 -0.99 13.94
CA ALA A 31 1.62 -1.88 15.09
C ALA A 31 2.75 -1.65 16.11
N HIS A 32 3.98 -1.46 15.63
CA HIS A 32 5.13 -1.20 16.48
C HIS A 32 5.01 0.16 17.20
N VAL A 33 4.83 1.26 16.45
CA VAL A 33 4.76 2.61 17.05
C VAL A 33 3.49 2.80 17.90
N GLY A 34 2.39 2.13 17.56
CA GLY A 34 1.17 2.07 18.36
C GLY A 34 1.36 1.39 19.73
N ARG A 35 2.49 0.69 19.94
CA ARG A 35 2.93 0.22 21.26
C ARG A 35 3.91 1.18 21.94
N GLN A 36 4.75 1.90 21.18
CA GLN A 36 5.83 2.73 21.74
C GLN A 36 5.36 4.09 22.26
N PHE A 37 4.33 4.70 21.68
CA PHE A 37 3.86 6.01 22.15
C PHE A 37 3.22 5.95 23.55
N THR A 38 3.56 6.91 24.41
CA THR A 38 3.01 7.03 25.76
C THR A 38 1.63 7.70 25.78
N GLY A 39 1.33 8.55 24.80
CA GLY A 39 0.01 9.16 24.62
C GLY A 39 -1.03 8.17 24.09
N ALA A 40 -2.13 7.97 24.83
CA ALA A 40 -3.16 7.00 24.44
C ALA A 40 -3.84 7.31 23.10
N GLY A 41 -4.05 8.61 22.80
CA GLY A 41 -4.62 9.03 21.51
C GLY A 41 -3.75 8.61 20.33
N ALA A 42 -2.45 8.89 20.39
CA ALA A 42 -1.49 8.47 19.37
C ALA A 42 -1.45 6.94 19.20
N ARG A 43 -1.49 6.19 20.31
CA ARG A 43 -1.52 4.71 20.25
C ARG A 43 -2.76 4.20 19.51
N VAL A 44 -3.95 4.67 19.88
CA VAL A 44 -5.20 4.19 19.26
C VAL A 44 -5.23 4.55 17.79
N ALA A 45 -4.83 5.77 17.42
CA ALA A 45 -4.75 6.18 16.02
C ALA A 45 -3.79 5.30 15.21
N CYS A 46 -2.58 5.05 15.73
CA CYS A 46 -1.63 4.13 15.08
C CYS A 46 -2.15 2.69 14.98
N GLN A 47 -2.85 2.19 16.01
CA GLN A 47 -3.42 0.83 15.97
C GLN A 47 -4.56 0.70 14.97
N MET A 48 -5.40 1.74 14.83
CA MET A 48 -6.44 1.80 13.80
C MET A 48 -5.82 1.87 12.40
N GLN A 49 -4.79 2.70 12.20
CA GLN A 49 -4.09 2.73 10.91
C GLN A 49 -3.44 1.37 10.61
N SER A 50 -2.78 0.74 11.59
CA SER A 50 -2.17 -0.59 11.43
C SER A 50 -3.17 -1.63 10.88
N ILE A 51 -4.38 -1.73 11.45
CA ILE A 51 -5.36 -2.70 10.97
C ILE A 51 -5.94 -2.33 9.60
N ASP A 52 -6.00 -1.04 9.27
CA ASP A 52 -6.37 -0.57 7.93
C ASP A 52 -5.31 -1.00 6.89
N GLU A 53 -4.00 -0.88 7.17
CA GLU A 53 -2.97 -1.31 6.21
C GLU A 53 -2.95 -2.83 6.02
N LEU A 54 -3.29 -3.58 7.07
CA LEU A 54 -3.48 -5.02 6.93
C LEU A 54 -4.68 -5.34 6.03
N ARG A 55 -5.77 -4.59 6.17
CA ARG A 55 -6.94 -4.67 5.29
C ARG A 55 -6.54 -4.34 3.85
N HIS A 56 -5.74 -3.30 3.61
CA HIS A 56 -5.26 -2.95 2.26
C HIS A 56 -4.43 -4.08 1.67
N ASN A 57 -3.38 -4.53 2.36
CA ASN A 57 -2.54 -5.63 1.90
C ASN A 57 -3.33 -6.88 1.48
N GLN A 58 -4.32 -7.26 2.29
CA GLN A 58 -5.17 -8.43 2.03
C GLN A 58 -6.14 -8.21 0.88
N THR A 59 -6.82 -7.07 0.85
CA THR A 59 -7.83 -6.75 -0.18
C THR A 59 -7.20 -6.53 -1.54
N GLU A 60 -6.02 -5.92 -1.63
CA GLU A 60 -5.24 -5.83 -2.87
C GLU A 60 -4.81 -7.20 -3.38
N THR A 61 -4.31 -8.06 -2.48
CA THR A 61 -3.96 -9.45 -2.83
C THR A 61 -5.18 -10.20 -3.38
N HIS A 62 -6.34 -10.03 -2.77
CA HIS A 62 -7.59 -10.65 -3.24
C HIS A 62 -8.08 -10.05 -4.56
N ALA A 63 -8.02 -8.73 -4.72
CA ALA A 63 -8.38 -8.03 -5.95
C ALA A 63 -7.54 -8.50 -7.14
N LEU A 64 -6.24 -8.70 -6.93
CA LEU A 64 -5.32 -9.13 -7.98
C LEU A 64 -5.23 -10.66 -8.14
N SER A 65 -5.89 -11.42 -7.27
CA SER A 65 -5.87 -12.89 -7.31
C SER A 65 -6.42 -13.46 -8.62
N HIS A 66 -7.45 -12.83 -9.21
CA HIS A 66 -8.01 -13.29 -10.48
C HIS A 66 -7.06 -12.97 -11.64
N TYR A 67 -6.44 -11.79 -11.66
CA TYR A 67 -5.44 -11.44 -12.67
C TYR A 67 -4.25 -12.40 -12.66
N ASN A 68 -3.78 -12.81 -11.48
CA ASN A 68 -2.68 -13.77 -11.35
C ASN A 68 -2.99 -15.14 -11.98
N LYS A 69 -4.27 -15.54 -12.07
CA LYS A 69 -4.66 -16.81 -12.73
C LYS A 69 -4.50 -16.78 -14.25
N TYR A 70 -4.56 -15.60 -14.86
CA TYR A 70 -4.61 -15.44 -16.31
C TYR A 70 -3.41 -14.69 -16.89
N PHE A 71 -2.59 -14.06 -16.06
CA PHE A 71 -1.44 -13.26 -16.50
C PHE A 71 -0.17 -13.58 -15.71
N ASN A 72 0.96 -13.54 -16.40
CA ASN A 72 2.28 -13.80 -15.81
C ASN A 72 2.76 -12.65 -14.90
N GLY A 73 3.77 -12.93 -14.08
CA GLY A 73 4.48 -11.92 -13.29
C GLY A 73 3.81 -11.48 -11.97
N LEU A 74 2.65 -12.06 -11.64
CA LEU A 74 1.90 -11.79 -10.40
C LEU A 74 2.04 -12.93 -9.36
N HIS A 75 2.77 -14.01 -9.67
CA HIS A 75 2.68 -15.30 -8.97
C HIS A 75 3.53 -15.39 -7.69
N SER A 76 4.48 -14.47 -7.46
CA SER A 76 5.38 -14.54 -6.30
C SER A 76 5.78 -13.17 -5.74
N PRO A 77 4.81 -12.28 -5.45
CA PRO A 77 5.09 -10.89 -5.11
C PRO A 77 5.99 -10.75 -3.88
N LYS A 78 5.75 -11.50 -2.81
CA LYS A 78 6.58 -11.45 -1.58
C LYS A 78 8.02 -11.88 -1.84
N HIS A 79 8.23 -12.97 -2.58
CA HIS A 79 9.56 -13.45 -2.91
C HIS A 79 10.32 -12.45 -3.80
N MET A 80 9.62 -11.86 -4.77
CA MET A 80 10.17 -10.87 -5.70
C MET A 80 10.54 -9.57 -5.00
N PHE A 81 9.67 -9.03 -4.14
CA PHE A 81 9.90 -7.77 -3.43
C PHE A 81 11.23 -7.77 -2.68
N ASP A 82 11.60 -8.92 -2.11
CA ASP A 82 12.86 -9.07 -1.36
C ASP A 82 14.13 -9.21 -2.21
N ARG A 83 14.01 -9.48 -3.52
CA ARG A 83 15.13 -10.01 -4.34
C ARG A 83 15.31 -9.36 -5.70
N VAL A 84 14.24 -8.85 -6.30
CA VAL A 84 14.30 -8.24 -7.64
C VAL A 84 14.86 -6.83 -7.50
N TRP A 85 15.86 -6.51 -8.32
CA TRP A 85 16.66 -5.30 -8.20
C TRP A 85 15.83 -4.01 -8.14
N TYR A 86 14.84 -3.79 -9.01
CA TYR A 86 14.07 -2.54 -9.00
C TYR A 86 13.09 -2.46 -7.82
N LEU A 87 12.74 -3.62 -7.23
CA LEU A 87 11.93 -3.68 -6.02
C LEU A 87 12.74 -3.36 -4.76
N SER A 88 14.08 -3.28 -4.85
CA SER A 88 14.88 -2.74 -3.76
C SER A 88 14.57 -1.27 -3.47
N VAL A 89 14.08 -0.51 -4.45
CA VAL A 89 13.73 0.92 -4.29
C VAL A 89 12.58 1.12 -3.29
N PRO A 90 11.38 0.55 -3.50
CA PRO A 90 10.29 0.67 -2.51
C PRO A 90 10.64 -0.06 -1.20
N LYS A 91 11.37 -1.19 -1.28
CA LYS A 91 11.79 -1.93 -0.09
C LYS A 91 12.70 -1.09 0.81
N SER A 92 13.77 -0.51 0.27
CA SER A 92 14.72 0.26 1.07
C SER A 92 14.09 1.50 1.68
N PHE A 93 13.16 2.15 0.98
CA PHE A 93 12.42 3.30 1.51
C PHE A 93 11.67 2.94 2.81
N PHE A 94 10.91 1.84 2.81
CA PHE A 94 10.17 1.42 4.00
C PHE A 94 11.06 0.75 5.05
N GLU A 95 12.12 0.05 4.67
CA GLU A 95 13.09 -0.50 5.64
C GLU A 95 13.83 0.61 6.40
N ASP A 96 14.13 1.73 5.74
CA ASP A 96 14.71 2.92 6.38
C ASP A 96 13.73 3.53 7.40
N ALA A 97 12.50 3.84 6.96
CA ALA A 97 11.46 4.36 7.85
C ALA A 97 11.17 3.40 9.03
N TYR A 98 11.12 2.09 8.78
CA TYR A 98 10.85 1.08 9.81
C TYR A 98 12.00 0.90 10.80
N ALA A 99 13.25 1.09 10.36
CA ALA A 99 14.42 1.03 11.22
C ALA A 99 14.62 2.30 12.07
N SER A 100 13.95 3.40 11.70
CA SER A 100 14.00 4.68 12.40
C SER A 100 13.28 4.67 13.76
N GLY A 101 13.37 5.79 14.48
CA GLY A 101 12.61 6.00 15.72
C GLY A 101 11.11 6.22 15.47
N PRO A 102 10.24 6.06 16.49
CA PRO A 102 8.79 6.13 16.29
C PRO A 102 8.29 7.50 15.79
N PHE A 103 8.98 8.58 16.13
CA PHE A 103 8.65 9.92 15.64
C PHE A 103 9.04 10.12 14.17
N GLU A 104 10.23 9.64 13.79
CA GLU A 104 10.70 9.70 12.41
C GLU A 104 9.83 8.82 11.50
N PHE A 105 9.44 7.63 11.96
CA PHE A 105 8.46 6.78 11.26
C PHE A 105 7.15 7.51 10.98
N LEU A 106 6.58 8.23 11.96
CA LEU A 106 5.36 9.02 11.75
C LEU A 106 5.57 10.19 10.77
N THR A 107 6.71 10.88 10.85
CA THR A 107 7.02 11.96 9.90
C THR A 107 7.23 11.42 8.48
N ALA A 108 7.88 10.26 8.33
CA ALA A 108 8.16 9.64 7.05
C ALA A 108 6.89 9.03 6.42
N VAL A 109 6.14 8.24 7.18
CA VAL A 109 4.98 7.49 6.67
C VAL A 109 3.71 8.32 6.79
N SER A 110 3.25 8.68 8.00
CA SER A 110 1.99 9.42 8.15
C SER A 110 2.01 10.80 7.48
N PHE A 111 3.01 11.63 7.77
CA PHE A 111 3.04 12.99 7.21
C PHE A 111 3.51 13.00 5.74
N SER A 112 4.70 12.48 5.46
CA SER A 112 5.29 12.66 4.12
C SER A 112 4.61 11.76 3.08
N PHE A 113 4.39 10.49 3.39
CA PHE A 113 3.85 9.52 2.43
C PHE A 113 2.32 9.58 2.38
N GLU A 114 1.64 9.43 3.50
CA GLU A 114 0.16 9.33 3.59
C GLU A 114 -0.56 10.68 3.46
N TYR A 115 0.13 11.81 3.68
CA TYR A 115 -0.48 13.14 3.52
C TYR A 115 0.09 13.93 2.33
N VAL A 116 1.38 14.22 2.31
CA VAL A 116 1.98 15.10 1.27
C VAL A 116 2.01 14.42 -0.10
N LEU A 117 2.39 13.15 -0.17
CA LEU A 117 2.64 12.44 -1.43
C LEU A 117 1.55 11.45 -1.83
N THR A 118 0.59 11.14 -0.95
CA THR A 118 -0.39 10.05 -1.14
C THR A 118 -1.11 10.11 -2.49
N ASN A 119 -1.53 11.31 -2.90
CA ASN A 119 -2.26 11.50 -4.15
C ASN A 119 -1.42 11.17 -5.40
N LEU A 120 -0.09 11.30 -5.32
CA LEU A 120 0.81 10.95 -6.42
C LEU A 120 0.95 9.43 -6.60
N LEU A 121 0.54 8.64 -5.62
CA LEU A 121 0.46 7.18 -5.70
C LEU A 121 -0.99 6.72 -5.95
N PHE A 122 -1.91 7.14 -5.08
CA PHE A 122 -3.29 6.64 -5.08
C PHE A 122 -4.05 7.00 -6.35
N VAL A 123 -4.04 8.28 -6.73
CA VAL A 123 -4.85 8.76 -7.88
C VAL A 123 -4.41 8.11 -9.19
N PRO A 124 -3.12 8.01 -9.55
CA PRO A 124 -2.71 7.36 -10.78
C PRO A 124 -3.14 5.89 -10.92
N PHE A 125 -3.02 5.08 -9.86
CA PHE A 125 -3.45 3.68 -9.94
C PHE A 125 -4.97 3.55 -9.98
N MET A 126 -5.70 4.24 -9.11
CA MET A 126 -7.16 4.08 -9.00
C MET A 126 -7.90 4.71 -10.18
N SER A 127 -7.49 5.90 -10.62
CA SER A 127 -8.06 6.52 -11.83
C SER A 127 -7.60 5.79 -13.09
N GLY A 128 -6.36 5.30 -13.14
CA GLY A 128 -5.86 4.47 -14.23
C GLY A 128 -6.70 3.19 -14.39
N ALA A 129 -7.07 2.54 -13.28
CA ALA A 129 -7.97 1.40 -13.29
C ALA A 129 -9.34 1.74 -13.88
N ALA A 130 -9.94 2.85 -13.46
CA ALA A 130 -11.23 3.32 -13.99
C ALA A 130 -11.19 3.54 -15.51
N HIS A 131 -10.13 4.19 -16.02
CA HIS A 131 -9.97 4.47 -17.45
C HIS A 131 -9.57 3.24 -18.29
N ASN A 132 -9.17 2.14 -17.65
CA ASN A 132 -8.75 0.92 -18.33
C ASN A 132 -9.70 -0.28 -18.12
N GLY A 133 -10.89 -0.06 -17.57
CA GLY A 133 -11.90 -1.11 -17.39
C GLY A 133 -11.57 -2.12 -16.28
N ASP A 134 -10.67 -1.78 -15.36
CA ASP A 134 -10.31 -2.63 -14.23
C ASP A 134 -11.25 -2.39 -13.04
N MET A 135 -12.36 -3.13 -13.06
CA MET A 135 -13.38 -3.05 -12.02
C MET A 135 -12.90 -3.52 -10.65
N SER A 136 -11.88 -4.38 -10.57
CA SER A 136 -11.41 -4.90 -9.28
C SER A 136 -10.61 -3.84 -8.53
N THR A 137 -9.63 -3.23 -9.21
CA THR A 137 -8.76 -2.22 -8.59
C THR A 137 -9.52 -0.93 -8.31
N VAL A 138 -10.44 -0.49 -9.20
CA VAL A 138 -11.25 0.70 -8.92
C VAL A 138 -12.17 0.52 -7.71
N THR A 139 -12.72 -0.68 -7.51
CA THR A 139 -13.58 -0.97 -6.36
C THR A 139 -12.77 -0.97 -5.05
N PHE A 140 -11.55 -1.49 -5.08
CA PHE A 140 -10.61 -1.34 -3.97
C PHE A 140 -10.38 0.14 -3.66
N GLY A 141 -10.03 0.95 -4.68
CA GLY A 141 -9.79 2.39 -4.51
C GLY A 141 -10.96 3.11 -3.86
N PHE A 142 -12.19 2.91 -4.36
CA PHE A 142 -13.37 3.50 -3.70
C PHE A 142 -13.56 3.02 -2.25
N SER A 143 -13.27 1.75 -1.97
CA SER A 143 -13.40 1.22 -0.62
C SER A 143 -12.32 1.72 0.35
N ALA A 144 -11.14 2.10 -0.15
CA ALA A 144 -10.02 2.59 0.65
C ALA A 144 -10.11 4.09 0.95
N GLN A 145 -10.82 4.89 0.14
CA GLN A 145 -10.89 6.35 0.28
C GLN A 145 -11.22 6.85 1.70
N SER A 146 -12.14 6.19 2.41
CA SER A 146 -12.48 6.59 3.78
C SER A 146 -11.39 6.21 4.79
N ASP A 147 -10.58 5.21 4.50
CA ASP A 147 -9.42 4.83 5.32
C ASP A 147 -8.32 5.88 5.11
N GLU A 148 -7.99 6.19 3.85
CA GLU A 148 -7.05 7.24 3.46
C GLU A 148 -7.39 8.60 4.08
N SER A 149 -8.68 8.97 4.15
CA SER A 149 -9.08 10.23 4.79
C SER A 149 -8.68 10.30 6.27
N ARG A 150 -8.68 9.16 6.98
CA ARG A 150 -8.23 9.07 8.38
C ARG A 150 -6.71 9.11 8.47
N HIS A 151 -6.02 8.44 7.55
CA HIS A 151 -4.55 8.39 7.49
C HIS A 151 -3.98 9.78 7.20
N MET A 152 -4.55 10.50 6.22
CA MET A 152 -4.25 11.90 5.93
C MET A 152 -4.50 12.84 7.12
N THR A 153 -5.48 12.55 7.98
CA THR A 153 -5.76 13.38 9.16
C THR A 153 -4.77 13.10 10.31
N LEU A 154 -4.20 11.89 10.35
CA LEU A 154 -3.18 11.51 11.33
C LEU A 154 -1.79 12.05 10.95
N GLY A 155 -1.49 12.16 9.65
CA GLY A 155 -0.28 12.80 9.12
C GLY A 155 -0.22 14.30 9.39
#